data_AF-A0A850KNH1-F1
#
_entry.id   AF-A0A850KNH1-F1
#
_cell.length_a   1.000
_cell.length_b   1.000
_cell.length_c   1.000
_cell.angle_alpha   90.00
_cell.angle_beta   90.00
_cell.angle_gamma   90.00
#
_symmetry.space_group_name_H-M   'P 1'
#
loop_
_entity.id
_entity.type
_entity.pdbx_description
1 polymer ?
#
loop_
_entity_poly.entity_id
_entity_poly.type
_entity_poly.pdbx_seq_one_letter_code
_entity_poly.pdbx_strand_id
1 'polypeptide(L)'
;MMHHQTYKGAWFIYDGDCPLCRNAAMALRLKAELGELHLLNARDAADHPLMASLTARGLDLDEGMVIYHQGRYFHGRDAMHFMAVYGAPRGLFNRLNRLLFRAPRMAAILYPFLRGVRNTLLGLLGKNRIANLANRAEPTFKPIFGAAWDKLPDVMLKHYKNRPFSDDRYRIHGRMSVTTHPLLKLFAPLSRLAGAVPLVDATNIPVTVDFESEPNSRAFHFNRLFYLGGKTPYNFHSRMIPLDGPLGGSRMAEVMKCRLCWRLRFRFDGTHVRLLHDGYGMHLFGQVIPLPITWLMGRVEAEEWVTGDDRFDMCVKIHHPLLGQIYEYRGSFSTASIPLEAQDA
;
A
#
# COMPACT_ATOMS: atom_id res chain seq x y z
N MET A 1 -17.42 -10.91 20.96
CA MET A 1 -18.74 -10.34 20.60
C MET A 1 -18.56 -8.87 20.28
N MET A 2 -18.68 -8.45 19.02
CA MET A 2 -18.64 -7.02 18.67
C MET A 2 -20.01 -6.40 18.97
N HIS A 3 -20.12 -5.66 20.07
CA HIS A 3 -21.28 -4.80 20.31
C HIS A 3 -21.43 -3.84 19.13
N HIS A 4 -22.44 -4.05 18.28
CA HIS A 4 -22.84 -3.07 17.26
C HIS A 4 -23.57 -1.93 17.96
N GLN A 5 -22.80 -1.05 18.61
CA GLN A 5 -23.34 0.18 19.16
C GLN A 5 -23.82 1.04 17.99
N THR A 6 -25.13 1.16 17.87
CA THR A 6 -25.77 1.98 16.86
C THR A 6 -25.91 3.39 17.42
N TYR A 7 -25.23 4.34 16.79
CA TYR A 7 -25.29 5.75 17.21
C TYR A 7 -26.52 6.38 16.55
N LYS A 8 -27.26 7.18 17.33
CA LYS A 8 -28.34 8.00 16.78
C LYS A 8 -27.73 9.15 15.96
N GLY A 9 -28.44 9.57 14.92
CA GLY A 9 -28.03 10.69 14.08
C GLY A 9 -26.93 10.37 13.05
N ALA A 10 -26.41 11.43 12.43
CA ALA A 10 -25.26 11.36 11.54
C ALA A 10 -24.01 11.86 12.27
N TRP A 11 -22.90 11.14 12.17
CA TRP A 11 -21.63 11.55 12.76
C TRP A 11 -20.62 11.85 11.66
N PHE A 12 -20.04 13.04 11.68
CA PHE A 12 -18.96 13.44 10.79
C PHE A 12 -17.65 13.48 11.58
N ILE A 13 -16.79 12.49 11.33
CA ILE A 13 -15.48 12.36 11.95
C ILE A 13 -14.45 12.96 10.99
N TYR A 14 -13.71 13.96 11.47
CA TYR A 14 -12.82 14.75 10.62
C TYR A 14 -11.55 15.18 11.35
N ASP A 15 -10.56 15.60 10.57
CA ASP A 15 -9.32 16.16 11.07
C ASP A 15 -9.48 17.67 11.33
N GLY A 16 -9.53 18.04 12.60
CA GLY A 16 -9.66 19.43 13.04
C GLY A 16 -8.48 20.31 12.69
N ASP A 17 -7.29 19.78 12.39
CA ASP A 17 -6.14 20.58 11.95
C ASP A 17 -6.16 20.84 10.44
N CYS A 18 -6.90 20.05 9.66
CA CYS A 18 -7.01 20.23 8.22
C CYS A 18 -8.02 21.35 7.87
N PRO A 19 -7.59 22.46 7.21
CA PRO A 19 -8.50 23.54 6.82
C PRO A 19 -9.64 23.07 5.91
N LEU A 20 -9.34 22.15 4.98
CA LEU A 20 -10.35 21.60 4.07
C LEU A 20 -11.42 20.79 4.82
N CYS A 21 -10.99 19.98 5.79
CA CYS A 21 -11.90 19.15 6.60
C CYS A 21 -12.76 20.02 7.53
N ARG A 22 -12.19 21.06 8.15
CA ARG A 22 -12.95 22.04 8.95
C ARG A 22 -14.04 22.72 8.12
N ASN A 23 -13.70 23.18 6.91
CA ASN A 23 -14.67 23.81 6.01
C ASN A 23 -15.80 22.86 5.61
N ALA A 24 -15.48 21.59 5.32
CA ALA A 24 -16.47 20.57 5.04
C ALA A 24 -17.39 20.32 6.27
N ALA A 25 -16.83 20.25 7.47
CA ALA A 25 -17.58 20.09 8.72
C ALA A 25 -18.56 21.24 8.95
N MET A 26 -18.12 22.49 8.74
CA MET A 26 -18.97 23.67 8.85
C MET A 26 -20.10 23.68 7.82
N ALA A 27 -19.81 23.28 6.57
CA ALA A 27 -20.82 23.20 5.51
C ALA A 27 -21.92 22.15 5.83
N LEU A 28 -21.58 21.10 6.57
CA LEU A 28 -22.53 20.07 6.99
C LEU A 28 -23.45 20.49 8.14
N ARG A 29 -23.01 21.40 9.03
CA ARG A 29 -23.84 21.93 10.15
C ARG A 29 -25.17 22.54 9.68
N LEU A 30 -25.30 22.87 8.40
CA LEU A 30 -26.41 23.62 7.83
C LEU A 30 -27.66 22.77 7.46
N LYS A 31 -27.76 21.49 7.85
CA LYS A 31 -28.92 20.64 7.49
C LYS A 31 -29.51 19.85 8.67
N ALA A 32 -30.81 20.09 8.93
CA ALA A 32 -31.66 19.44 9.93
C ALA A 32 -32.36 18.14 9.45
N GLU A 33 -32.27 17.79 8.16
CA GLU A 33 -32.97 16.64 7.55
C GLU A 33 -32.23 15.29 7.70
N LEU A 34 -30.95 15.29 8.10
CA LEU A 34 -30.19 14.05 8.39
C LEU A 34 -30.37 13.57 9.84
N GLY A 35 -31.30 14.19 10.58
CA GLY A 35 -31.42 14.08 12.03
C GLY A 35 -30.38 14.93 12.75
N GLU A 36 -30.06 14.55 13.99
CA GLU A 36 -29.02 15.19 14.80
C GLU A 36 -27.64 14.93 14.16
N LEU A 37 -26.97 16.00 13.70
CA LEU A 37 -25.62 15.92 13.15
C LEU A 37 -24.60 16.18 14.26
N HIS A 38 -23.76 15.19 14.53
CA HIS A 38 -22.66 15.29 15.47
C HIS A 38 -21.36 15.45 14.69
N LEU A 39 -20.56 16.46 15.06
CA LEU A 39 -19.21 16.63 14.54
C LEU A 39 -18.21 16.13 15.57
N LEU A 40 -17.32 15.25 15.14
CA LEU A 40 -16.28 14.68 15.98
C LEU A 40 -14.92 15.02 15.40
N ASN A 41 -14.18 15.90 16.08
CA ASN A 41 -12.77 16.12 15.74
C ASN A 41 -11.96 14.91 16.22
N ALA A 42 -11.34 14.20 15.28
CA ALA A 42 -10.55 13.01 15.55
C ALA A 42 -9.35 13.26 16.49
N ARG A 43 -8.87 14.51 16.59
CA ARG A 43 -7.73 14.89 17.45
C ARG A 43 -8.10 15.04 18.92
N ASP A 44 -9.33 15.44 19.19
CA ASP A 44 -9.77 15.75 20.56
C ASP A 44 -10.52 14.57 21.21
N ALA A 45 -10.87 13.56 20.40
CA ALA A 45 -11.81 12.51 20.79
C ALA A 45 -11.24 11.10 20.57
N ALA A 46 -9.95 10.90 20.84
CA ALA A 46 -9.26 9.63 20.66
C ALA A 46 -9.96 8.46 21.39
N ASP A 47 -10.47 8.71 22.61
CA ASP A 47 -11.13 7.71 23.45
C ASP A 47 -12.60 7.46 23.09
N HIS A 48 -13.15 8.18 22.10
CA HIS A 48 -14.55 8.02 21.73
C HIS A 48 -14.80 6.64 21.10
N PRO A 49 -15.85 5.88 21.50
CA PRO A 49 -16.06 4.50 21.02
C PRO A 49 -16.23 4.36 19.49
N LEU A 50 -16.64 5.44 18.79
CA LEU A 50 -16.60 5.51 17.33
C LEU A 50 -15.17 5.37 16.77
N MET A 51 -14.16 5.98 17.40
CA MET A 51 -12.77 5.89 16.95
C MET A 51 -12.28 4.44 16.97
N ALA A 52 -12.53 3.71 18.06
CA ALA A 52 -12.23 2.28 18.15
C ALA A 52 -12.94 1.48 17.04
N SER A 53 -14.20 1.84 16.72
CA SER A 53 -14.96 1.21 15.64
C SER A 53 -14.37 1.49 14.25
N LEU A 54 -13.87 2.71 14.01
CA LEU A 54 -13.19 3.07 12.75
C LEU A 54 -11.87 2.31 12.60
N THR A 55 -11.08 2.26 13.66
CA THR A 55 -9.79 1.56 13.69
C THR A 55 -9.96 0.05 13.48
N ALA A 56 -10.92 -0.58 14.16
CA ALA A 56 -11.24 -1.99 13.96
C ALA A 56 -11.61 -2.31 12.50
N ARG A 57 -12.31 -1.39 11.84
CA ARG A 57 -12.70 -1.49 10.43
C ARG A 57 -11.57 -1.12 9.45
N GLY A 58 -10.42 -0.64 9.93
CA GLY A 58 -9.30 -0.22 9.10
C GLY A 58 -9.56 1.06 8.29
N LEU A 59 -10.48 1.92 8.77
CA LEU A 59 -10.76 3.21 8.14
C LEU A 59 -9.71 4.22 8.59
N ASP A 60 -8.85 4.64 7.66
CA ASP A 60 -7.71 5.51 7.93
C ASP A 60 -8.09 7.00 7.88
N LEU A 61 -8.08 7.66 9.03
CA LEU A 61 -8.45 9.08 9.14
C LEU A 61 -7.39 10.02 8.54
N ASP A 62 -6.16 9.56 8.37
CA ASP A 62 -5.14 10.31 7.64
C ASP A 62 -5.41 10.31 6.13
N GLU A 63 -6.17 9.34 5.63
CA GLU A 63 -6.48 9.21 4.20
C GLU A 63 -7.89 9.68 3.82
N GLY A 64 -8.70 10.05 4.81
CA GLY A 64 -9.98 10.70 4.57
C GLY A 64 -10.83 10.92 5.82
N MET A 65 -11.82 11.79 5.70
CA MET A 65 -12.90 11.94 6.70
C MET A 65 -13.87 10.75 6.66
N VAL A 66 -14.60 10.52 7.75
CA VAL A 66 -15.62 9.45 7.82
C VAL A 66 -16.98 10.02 8.18
N ILE A 67 -18.02 9.59 7.47
CA ILE A 67 -19.41 9.78 7.85
C ILE A 67 -19.98 8.46 8.34
N TYR A 68 -20.55 8.46 9.54
CA TYR A 68 -21.39 7.38 10.03
C TYR A 68 -22.85 7.82 9.97
N HIS A 69 -23.70 7.03 9.31
CA HIS A 69 -25.13 7.30 9.24
C HIS A 69 -25.90 5.98 9.09
N GLN A 70 -26.93 5.78 9.93
CA GLN A 70 -27.81 4.59 9.89
C GLN A 70 -27.03 3.26 9.86
N GLY A 71 -26.02 3.11 10.71
CA GLY A 71 -25.21 1.89 10.78
C GLY A 71 -24.17 1.71 9.66
N ARG A 72 -24.08 2.64 8.71
CA ARG A 72 -23.13 2.59 7.58
C ARG A 72 -22.02 3.60 7.76
N TYR A 73 -20.82 3.22 7.32
CA TYR A 73 -19.63 4.07 7.31
C TYR A 73 -19.28 4.44 5.86
N PHE A 74 -19.04 5.71 5.63
CA PHE A 74 -18.61 6.26 4.35
C PHE A 74 -17.27 6.95 4.57
N HIS A 75 -16.22 6.53 3.87
CA HIS A 75 -14.85 7.02 4.08
C HIS A 75 -14.33 7.75 2.85
N GLY A 76 -13.67 8.89 3.07
CA GLY A 76 -12.98 9.66 2.05
C GLY A 76 -13.88 10.01 0.86
N ARG A 77 -13.61 9.39 -0.30
CA ARG A 77 -14.42 9.57 -1.51
C ARG A 77 -15.91 9.34 -1.27
N ASP A 78 -16.24 8.26 -0.56
CA ASP A 78 -17.62 7.87 -0.36
C ASP A 78 -18.31 8.83 0.61
N ALA A 79 -17.56 9.43 1.55
CA ALA A 79 -18.04 10.54 2.37
C ALA A 79 -18.29 11.80 1.52
N MET A 80 -17.38 12.16 0.60
CA MET A 80 -17.59 13.30 -0.31
C MET A 80 -18.82 13.11 -1.20
N HIS A 81 -19.02 11.91 -1.74
CA HIS A 81 -20.21 11.56 -2.51
C HIS A 81 -21.48 11.63 -1.64
N PHE A 82 -21.44 11.09 -0.42
CA PHE A 82 -22.53 11.22 0.54
C PHE A 82 -22.88 12.69 0.78
N MET A 83 -21.88 13.55 0.99
CA MET A 83 -22.09 14.99 1.14
C MET A 83 -22.66 15.64 -0.13
N ALA A 84 -22.23 15.22 -1.33
CA ALA A 84 -22.74 15.78 -2.59
C ALA A 84 -24.23 15.46 -2.81
N VAL A 85 -24.65 14.27 -2.42
CA VAL A 85 -26.04 13.79 -2.55
C VAL A 85 -26.93 14.36 -1.43
N TYR A 86 -26.47 14.29 -0.18
CA TYR A 86 -27.31 14.61 0.99
C TYR A 86 -27.06 16.00 1.59
N GLY A 87 -25.98 16.70 1.20
CA GLY A 87 -25.56 17.99 1.74
C GLY A 87 -26.36 19.21 1.25
N ALA A 88 -26.36 20.27 2.08
CA ALA A 88 -27.19 21.46 1.90
C ALA A 88 -26.87 22.25 0.63
N PRO A 89 -27.83 22.57 -0.28
CA PRO A 89 -27.58 23.21 -1.57
C PRO A 89 -26.99 24.64 -1.52
N ARG A 90 -26.75 25.20 -0.33
CA ARG A 90 -26.26 26.57 -0.11
C ARG A 90 -24.74 26.59 0.06
N GLY A 91 -24.09 27.60 -0.53
CA GLY A 91 -22.63 27.81 -0.49
C GLY A 91 -21.88 27.31 -1.73
N LEU A 92 -20.82 28.03 -2.10
CA LEU A 92 -19.96 27.70 -3.26
C LEU A 92 -19.36 26.28 -3.13
N PHE A 93 -18.96 25.91 -1.92
CA PHE A 93 -18.41 24.59 -1.60
C PHE A 93 -19.40 23.46 -1.97
N ASN A 94 -20.67 23.56 -1.60
CA ASN A 94 -21.62 22.48 -1.90
C ASN A 94 -22.03 22.43 -3.38
N ARG A 95 -22.07 23.57 -4.07
CA ARG A 95 -22.27 23.60 -5.53
C ARG A 95 -21.12 22.90 -6.26
N LEU A 96 -19.88 23.21 -5.87
CA LEU A 96 -18.69 22.58 -6.43
C LEU A 96 -18.63 21.09 -6.07
N ASN A 97 -18.91 20.74 -4.82
CA ASN A 97 -18.95 19.34 -4.37
C ASN A 97 -20.00 18.54 -5.14
N ARG A 98 -21.20 19.08 -5.33
CA ARG A 98 -22.24 18.45 -6.14
C ARG A 98 -21.85 18.32 -7.61
N LEU A 99 -21.20 19.31 -8.19
CA LEU A 99 -20.72 19.23 -9.57
C LEU A 99 -19.66 18.12 -9.74
N LEU A 100 -18.72 18.03 -8.81
CA LEU A 100 -17.54 17.17 -8.95
C LEU A 100 -17.75 15.74 -8.43
N PHE A 101 -18.59 15.56 -7.40
CA PHE A 101 -18.74 14.30 -6.67
C PHE A 101 -20.14 13.67 -6.77
N ARG A 102 -21.05 14.20 -7.60
CA ARG A 102 -22.36 13.56 -7.84
C ARG A 102 -22.26 12.26 -8.62
N ALA A 103 -21.25 12.13 -9.49
CA ALA A 103 -20.97 10.90 -10.20
C ALA A 103 -19.89 10.09 -9.45
N PRO A 104 -20.16 8.83 -9.02
CA PRO A 104 -19.18 8.01 -8.30
C PRO A 104 -17.85 7.83 -9.03
N ARG A 105 -17.87 7.78 -10.37
CA ARG A 105 -16.67 7.69 -11.22
C ARG A 105 -15.81 8.94 -11.15
N MET A 106 -16.42 10.12 -11.18
CA MET A 106 -15.68 11.39 -11.07
C MET A 106 -15.08 11.55 -9.68
N ALA A 107 -15.84 11.17 -8.64
CA ALA A 107 -15.35 11.14 -7.27
C ALA A 107 -14.09 10.27 -7.14
N ALA A 108 -14.04 9.14 -7.84
CA ALA A 108 -12.88 8.24 -7.83
C ALA A 108 -11.63 8.85 -8.46
N ILE A 109 -11.80 9.71 -9.47
CA ILE A 109 -10.68 10.37 -10.16
C ILE A 109 -10.20 11.60 -9.38
N LEU A 110 -11.12 12.41 -8.85
CA LEU A 110 -10.77 13.70 -8.25
C LEU A 110 -10.33 13.60 -6.78
N TYR A 111 -10.94 12.69 -6.02
CA TYR A 111 -10.65 12.55 -4.58
C TYR A 111 -9.16 12.38 -4.24
N PRO A 112 -8.37 11.57 -4.97
CA PRO A 112 -6.92 11.44 -4.75
C PRO A 112 -6.17 12.77 -4.81
N PHE A 113 -6.53 13.65 -5.73
CA PHE A 113 -5.94 14.98 -5.83
C PHE A 113 -6.29 15.84 -4.62
N LEU A 114 -7.56 15.83 -4.17
CA LEU A 114 -7.96 16.53 -2.94
C LEU A 114 -7.23 16.00 -1.70
N ARG A 115 -7.06 14.67 -1.61
CA ARG A 115 -6.27 14.03 -0.55
C ARG A 115 -4.81 14.46 -0.62
N GLY A 116 -4.22 14.52 -1.82
CA GLY A 116 -2.89 15.07 -2.03
C GLY A 116 -2.75 16.50 -1.52
N VAL A 117 -3.68 17.39 -1.89
CA VAL A 117 -3.72 18.77 -1.40
C VAL A 117 -3.86 18.83 0.11
N ARG A 118 -4.76 18.02 0.70
CA ARG A 118 -4.91 17.91 2.17
C ARG A 118 -3.57 17.56 2.83
N ASN A 119 -2.90 16.52 2.35
CA ASN A 119 -1.68 16.00 2.97
C ASN A 119 -0.52 17.00 2.81
N THR A 120 -0.43 17.67 1.66
CA THR A 120 0.54 18.77 1.45
C THR A 120 0.28 19.93 2.41
N LEU A 121 -0.98 20.37 2.57
CA LEU A 121 -1.33 21.45 3.49
C LEU A 121 -0.99 21.10 4.94
N LEU A 122 -1.31 19.89 5.38
CA LEU A 122 -0.97 19.44 6.74
C LEU A 122 0.55 19.42 6.96
N GLY A 123 1.31 18.92 5.99
CA GLY A 123 2.77 18.93 6.04
C GLY A 123 3.36 20.34 6.09
N LEU A 124 2.85 21.27 5.27
CA LEU A 124 3.27 22.67 5.28
C LEU A 124 2.93 23.40 6.59
N LEU A 125 1.83 23.00 7.25
CA LEU A 125 1.43 23.52 8.56
C LEU A 125 2.14 22.84 9.73
N GLY A 126 3.09 21.91 9.46
CA GLY A 126 3.81 21.17 10.50
C GLY A 126 2.91 20.28 11.35
N LYS A 127 1.76 19.84 10.82
CA LYS A 127 0.77 19.06 11.56
C LYS A 127 1.06 17.57 11.45
N ASN A 128 1.10 16.91 12.60
CA ASN A 128 1.28 15.46 12.69
C ASN A 128 0.04 14.71 12.21
N ARG A 129 0.26 13.47 11.75
CA ARG A 129 -0.81 12.52 11.40
C ARG A 129 -1.62 12.12 12.64
N ILE A 130 -2.87 11.70 12.43
CA ILE A 130 -3.76 11.18 13.48
C ILE A 130 -3.32 9.78 13.89
N ALA A 131 -2.84 8.97 12.94
CA ALA A 131 -2.31 7.63 13.14
C ALA A 131 -3.28 6.68 13.86
N ASN A 132 -4.58 6.77 13.56
CA ASN A 132 -5.59 5.94 14.21
C ASN A 132 -5.44 4.43 13.92
N LEU A 133 -4.62 4.07 12.92
CA LEU A 133 -4.29 2.70 12.56
C LEU A 133 -2.88 2.27 12.99
N ALA A 134 -2.15 3.06 13.78
CA ALA A 134 -0.81 2.71 14.25
C ALA A 134 -0.77 1.35 14.97
N ASN A 135 0.34 0.63 14.82
CA ASN A 135 0.64 -0.60 15.54
C ASN A 135 -0.44 -1.68 15.42
N ARG A 136 -1.00 -1.89 14.22
CA ARG A 136 -1.95 -3.01 14.01
C ARG A 136 -1.26 -4.32 14.39
N ALA A 137 -1.98 -5.17 15.13
CA ALA A 137 -1.45 -6.46 15.54
C ALA A 137 -1.18 -7.41 14.36
N GLU A 138 -1.96 -7.28 13.27
CA GLU A 138 -1.92 -8.21 12.14
C GLU A 138 -0.93 -7.77 11.04
N PRO A 139 -0.19 -8.72 10.43
CA PRO A 139 0.73 -8.43 9.33
C PRO A 139 0.04 -7.89 8.07
N THR A 140 0.78 -7.09 7.29
CA THR A 140 0.29 -6.48 6.03
C THR A 140 -0.24 -7.51 5.04
N PHE A 141 0.40 -8.68 4.99
CA PHE A 141 0.09 -9.76 4.03
C PHE A 141 -1.03 -10.70 4.50
N LYS A 142 -1.42 -10.69 5.78
CA LYS A 142 -2.52 -11.53 6.28
C LYS A 142 -3.83 -11.33 5.49
N PRO A 143 -4.35 -10.10 5.28
CA PRO A 143 -5.52 -9.89 4.44
C PRO A 143 -5.27 -10.21 2.95
N ILE A 144 -4.01 -10.12 2.47
CA ILE A 144 -3.63 -10.42 1.08
C ILE A 144 -3.76 -11.92 0.78
N PHE A 145 -3.29 -12.77 1.71
CA PHE A 145 -3.45 -14.22 1.62
C PHE A 145 -4.84 -14.70 2.07
N GLY A 146 -5.52 -13.94 2.93
CA GLY A 146 -6.84 -14.29 3.46
C GLY A 146 -6.82 -15.66 4.15
N ALA A 147 -7.75 -16.54 3.78
CA ALA A 147 -7.84 -17.89 4.34
C ALA A 147 -6.60 -18.79 4.04
N ALA A 148 -5.74 -18.39 3.10
CA ALA A 148 -4.50 -19.12 2.83
C ALA A 148 -3.39 -18.79 3.85
N TRP A 149 -3.51 -17.69 4.60
CA TRP A 149 -2.50 -17.24 5.57
C TRP A 149 -2.16 -18.34 6.59
N ASP A 150 -3.17 -18.93 7.21
CA ASP A 150 -2.99 -19.95 8.26
C ASP A 150 -2.46 -21.29 7.70
N LYS A 151 -2.33 -21.42 6.38
CA LYS A 151 -1.79 -22.60 5.69
C LYS A 151 -0.35 -22.37 5.20
N LEU A 152 0.18 -21.16 5.33
CA LEU A 152 1.55 -20.87 4.95
C LEU A 152 2.51 -21.57 5.92
N PRO A 153 3.61 -22.16 5.43
CA PRO A 153 4.67 -22.68 6.29
C PRO A 153 5.29 -21.58 7.16
N ASP A 154 5.84 -21.96 8.31
CA ASP A 154 6.43 -21.01 9.28
C ASP A 154 7.48 -20.08 8.68
N VAL A 155 8.32 -20.57 7.77
CA VAL A 155 9.31 -19.77 7.03
C VAL A 155 8.65 -18.62 6.26
N MET A 156 7.51 -18.90 5.60
CA MET A 156 6.77 -17.89 4.86
C MET A 156 6.04 -16.93 5.80
N LEU A 157 5.51 -17.41 6.92
CA LEU A 157 4.94 -16.54 7.95
C LEU A 157 5.99 -15.58 8.52
N LYS A 158 7.21 -16.06 8.77
CA LYS A 158 8.36 -15.22 9.17
C LYS A 158 8.73 -14.21 8.07
N HIS A 159 8.69 -14.62 6.80
CA HIS A 159 8.96 -13.76 5.64
C HIS A 159 7.86 -12.71 5.37
N TYR A 160 6.64 -12.89 5.87
CA TYR A 160 5.54 -11.95 5.64
C TYR A 160 5.05 -11.26 6.92
N LYS A 161 5.89 -11.24 7.97
CA LYS A 161 5.49 -10.87 9.34
C LYS A 161 5.27 -9.39 9.62
N ASN A 162 5.82 -8.47 8.82
CA ASN A 162 5.77 -7.05 9.20
C ASN A 162 4.33 -6.52 9.21
N ARG A 163 4.05 -5.73 10.24
CA ARG A 163 2.75 -5.09 10.46
C ARG A 163 2.70 -3.74 9.74
N PRO A 164 1.53 -3.31 9.24
CA PRO A 164 1.40 -1.97 8.68
C PRO A 164 1.44 -0.94 9.81
N PHE A 165 1.87 0.29 9.51
CA PHE A 165 1.92 1.38 10.48
C PHE A 165 2.77 1.05 11.73
N SER A 166 3.91 0.39 11.52
CA SER A 166 4.87 0.03 12.56
C SER A 166 6.31 0.33 12.12
N ASP A 167 7.25 0.22 13.07
CA ASP A 167 8.69 0.27 12.82
C ASP A 167 9.30 -1.14 12.66
N ASP A 168 8.50 -2.14 12.25
CA ASP A 168 9.00 -3.50 12.09
C ASP A 168 10.09 -3.54 11.02
N ARG A 169 11.24 -4.10 11.38
CA ARG A 169 12.37 -4.31 10.46
C ARG A 169 12.97 -5.68 10.68
N TYR A 170 13.34 -6.35 9.59
CA TYR A 170 14.18 -7.55 9.67
C TYR A 170 14.96 -7.75 8.38
N ARG A 171 16.07 -8.45 8.51
CA ARG A 171 17.04 -8.71 7.44
C ARG A 171 17.13 -10.20 7.17
N ILE A 172 17.21 -10.56 5.89
CA ILE A 172 17.56 -11.91 5.45
C ILE A 172 18.76 -11.86 4.52
N HIS A 173 19.48 -12.98 4.45
CA HIS A 173 20.61 -13.15 3.56
C HIS A 173 20.40 -14.36 2.65
N GLY A 174 20.93 -14.25 1.45
CA GLY A 174 20.83 -15.31 0.46
C GLY A 174 21.88 -15.20 -0.61
N ARG A 175 21.79 -16.13 -1.55
CA ARG A 175 22.59 -16.10 -2.77
C ARG A 175 21.67 -16.17 -3.97
N MET A 176 21.99 -15.40 -5.00
CA MET A 176 21.17 -15.30 -6.20
C MET A 176 22.01 -15.46 -7.45
N SER A 177 21.38 -15.91 -8.53
CA SER A 177 21.90 -15.78 -9.88
C SER A 177 20.93 -14.94 -10.69
N VAL A 178 21.47 -14.04 -11.51
CA VAL A 178 20.73 -13.14 -12.39
C VAL A 178 21.18 -13.43 -13.82
N THR A 179 20.20 -13.59 -14.71
CA THR A 179 20.42 -13.81 -16.14
C THR A 179 19.60 -12.81 -16.91
N THR A 180 20.25 -12.09 -17.81
CA THR A 180 19.66 -10.98 -18.54
C THR A 180 19.89 -11.16 -20.04
N HIS A 181 18.83 -11.04 -20.83
CA HIS A 181 18.95 -11.07 -22.28
C HIS A 181 19.84 -9.92 -22.79
N PRO A 182 20.76 -10.15 -23.76
CA PRO A 182 21.73 -9.15 -24.21
C PRO A 182 21.12 -7.79 -24.59
N LEU A 183 19.97 -7.79 -25.28
CA LEU A 183 19.26 -6.56 -25.64
C LEU A 183 18.87 -5.70 -24.43
N LEU A 184 18.53 -6.34 -23.30
CA LEU A 184 18.10 -5.63 -22.10
C LEU A 184 19.30 -4.98 -21.39
N LYS A 185 20.51 -5.56 -21.51
CA LYS A 185 21.74 -5.00 -20.95
C LYS A 185 22.09 -3.62 -21.53
N LEU A 186 21.69 -3.33 -22.76
CA LEU A 186 21.85 -1.99 -23.36
C LEU A 186 21.13 -0.90 -22.54
N PHE A 187 20.03 -1.27 -21.86
CA PHE A 187 19.25 -0.39 -21.00
C PHE A 187 19.71 -0.40 -19.54
N ALA A 188 20.81 -1.09 -19.19
CA ALA A 188 21.32 -1.16 -17.82
C ALA A 188 21.56 0.22 -17.16
N PRO A 189 22.13 1.23 -17.85
CA PRO A 189 22.29 2.57 -17.25
C PRO A 189 20.95 3.22 -16.91
N LEU A 190 19.95 3.08 -17.80
CA LEU A 190 18.61 3.62 -17.60
C LEU A 190 17.90 2.91 -16.43
N SER A 191 18.01 1.58 -16.36
CA SER A 191 17.46 0.78 -15.26
C SER A 191 18.05 1.21 -13.91
N ARG A 192 19.37 1.41 -13.87
CA ARG A 192 20.07 1.88 -12.67
C ARG A 192 19.61 3.26 -12.25
N LEU A 193 19.46 4.19 -13.20
CA LEU A 193 18.95 5.54 -12.92
C LEU A 193 17.50 5.51 -12.41
N ALA A 194 16.67 4.65 -13.01
CA ALA A 194 15.28 4.44 -12.63
C ALA A 194 15.13 3.71 -11.28
N GLY A 195 16.23 3.21 -10.69
CA GLY A 195 16.20 2.41 -9.47
C GLY A 195 15.45 1.09 -9.63
N ALA A 196 15.57 0.46 -10.80
CA ALA A 196 14.97 -0.83 -11.11
C ALA A 196 15.97 -1.99 -10.90
N VAL A 197 15.58 -3.20 -11.27
CA VAL A 197 16.41 -4.41 -11.12
C VAL A 197 17.74 -4.31 -11.88
N PRO A 198 18.81 -4.95 -11.37
CA PRO A 198 20.11 -4.96 -12.06
C PRO A 198 20.03 -5.78 -13.34
N LEU A 199 20.41 -5.17 -14.47
CA LEU A 199 20.41 -5.79 -15.80
C LEU A 199 21.82 -6.30 -16.15
N VAL A 200 22.25 -7.33 -15.43
CA VAL A 200 23.58 -7.95 -15.54
C VAL A 200 23.46 -9.47 -15.57
N ASP A 201 24.51 -10.15 -16.01
CA ASP A 201 24.66 -11.58 -15.74
C ASP A 201 25.58 -11.74 -14.54
N ALA A 202 25.11 -12.45 -13.53
CA ALA A 202 25.89 -12.74 -12.35
C ALA A 202 25.42 -14.05 -11.75
N THR A 203 26.36 -14.92 -11.41
CA THR A 203 26.05 -16.25 -10.86
C THR A 203 26.45 -16.30 -9.40
N ASN A 204 25.55 -16.80 -8.56
CA ASN A 204 25.81 -17.08 -7.16
C ASN A 204 26.39 -15.87 -6.40
N ILE A 205 25.77 -14.70 -6.54
CA ILE A 205 26.16 -13.48 -5.83
C ILE A 205 25.51 -13.41 -4.44
N PRO A 206 26.19 -12.86 -3.42
CA PRO A 206 25.54 -12.56 -2.14
C PRO A 206 24.47 -11.49 -2.33
N VAL A 207 23.34 -11.66 -1.65
CA VAL A 207 22.27 -10.66 -1.60
C VAL A 207 21.76 -10.54 -0.16
N THR A 208 21.56 -9.30 0.26
CA THR A 208 20.89 -8.97 1.52
C THR A 208 19.56 -8.33 1.20
N VAL A 209 18.51 -8.69 1.93
CA VAL A 209 17.18 -8.09 1.77
C VAL A 209 16.71 -7.59 3.12
N ASP A 210 16.46 -6.29 3.18
CA ASP A 210 15.84 -5.63 4.33
C ASP A 210 14.37 -5.42 4.04
N PHE A 211 13.55 -5.86 4.99
CA PHE A 211 12.12 -5.67 4.99
C PHE A 211 11.75 -4.69 6.08
N GLU A 212 11.08 -3.62 5.68
CA GLU A 212 10.78 -2.51 6.57
C GLU A 212 9.31 -2.12 6.46
N SER A 213 8.70 -1.80 7.60
CA SER A 213 7.44 -1.07 7.66
C SER A 213 7.69 0.42 7.89
N GLU A 214 6.70 1.22 7.55
CA GLU A 214 6.68 2.65 7.90
C GLU A 214 5.55 2.92 8.90
N PRO A 215 5.78 3.71 9.97
CA PRO A 215 4.74 4.07 10.95
C PRO A 215 3.50 4.73 10.35
N ASN A 216 3.67 5.36 9.19
CA ASN A 216 2.68 6.24 8.59
C ASN A 216 2.06 5.66 7.31
N SER A 217 2.31 4.39 7.00
CA SER A 217 1.87 3.79 5.74
C SER A 217 1.59 2.31 5.88
N ARG A 218 0.78 1.79 4.96
CA ARG A 218 0.59 0.34 4.74
C ARG A 218 1.63 -0.25 3.79
N ALA A 219 2.59 0.58 3.36
CA ALA A 219 3.65 0.15 2.47
C ALA A 219 4.58 -0.82 3.19
N PHE A 220 4.91 -1.91 2.49
CA PHE A 220 5.93 -2.86 2.91
C PHE A 220 7.14 -2.68 1.98
N HIS A 221 8.29 -2.39 2.56
CA HIS A 221 9.49 -2.00 1.82
C HIS A 221 10.39 -3.21 1.59
N PHE A 222 10.90 -3.32 0.36
CA PHE A 222 11.96 -4.26 0.02
C PHE A 222 13.19 -3.44 -0.36
N ASN A 223 14.25 -3.55 0.43
CA ASN A 223 15.55 -2.97 0.12
C ASN A 223 16.53 -4.12 -0.16
N ARG A 224 16.79 -4.37 -1.44
CA ARG A 224 17.63 -5.50 -1.91
C ARG A 224 18.99 -4.98 -2.29
N LEU A 225 20.02 -5.49 -1.62
CA LEU A 225 21.42 -5.15 -1.85
C LEU A 225 22.12 -6.31 -2.57
N PHE A 226 22.46 -6.10 -3.84
CA PHE A 226 23.17 -7.09 -4.66
C PHE A 226 24.68 -6.81 -4.67
N TYR A 227 25.48 -7.77 -4.21
CA TYR A 227 26.93 -7.64 -4.13
C TYR A 227 27.60 -8.19 -5.40
N LEU A 228 27.64 -7.36 -6.44
CA LEU A 228 28.14 -7.69 -7.79
C LEU A 228 29.67 -7.61 -7.93
N GLY A 229 30.43 -7.81 -6.84
CA GLY A 229 31.90 -7.78 -6.83
C GLY A 229 32.54 -6.37 -6.84
N GLY A 230 31.76 -5.29 -6.93
CA GLY A 230 32.23 -3.91 -6.76
C GLY A 230 32.25 -3.43 -5.30
N LYS A 231 32.86 -2.26 -5.04
CA LYS A 231 32.94 -1.67 -3.68
C LYS A 231 31.58 -1.28 -3.09
N THR A 232 30.62 -0.89 -3.94
CA THR A 232 29.26 -0.52 -3.51
C THR A 232 28.22 -1.50 -4.05
N PRO A 233 27.35 -2.06 -3.20
CA PRO A 233 26.30 -2.97 -3.65
C PRO A 233 25.29 -2.22 -4.52
N TYR A 234 24.69 -2.92 -5.48
CA TYR A 234 23.57 -2.38 -6.24
C TYR A 234 22.33 -2.42 -5.35
N ASN A 235 21.76 -1.25 -5.05
CA ASN A 235 20.55 -1.14 -4.26
C ASN A 235 19.32 -1.10 -5.18
N PHE A 236 18.41 -2.07 -4.99
CA PHE A 236 17.06 -2.03 -5.53
C PHE A 236 16.05 -1.87 -4.39
N HIS A 237 15.53 -0.64 -4.27
CA HIS A 237 14.49 -0.30 -3.32
C HIS A 237 13.12 -0.21 -4.00
N SER A 238 12.12 -0.86 -3.41
CA SER A 238 10.73 -0.80 -3.85
C SER A 238 9.78 -0.80 -2.66
N ARG A 239 8.54 -0.39 -2.92
CA ARG A 239 7.47 -0.38 -1.91
C ARG A 239 6.25 -1.14 -2.41
N MET A 240 5.87 -2.21 -1.73
CA MET A 240 4.63 -2.92 -2.00
C MET A 240 3.48 -2.26 -1.26
N ILE A 241 2.45 -1.84 -1.99
CA ILE A 241 1.23 -1.25 -1.47
C ILE A 241 0.03 -2.15 -1.77
N PRO A 242 -0.82 -2.47 -0.78
CA PRO A 242 -2.10 -3.13 -1.03
C PRO A 242 -2.98 -2.31 -1.97
N LEU A 243 -3.69 -2.96 -2.89
CA LEU A 243 -4.67 -2.30 -3.76
C LEU A 243 -6.10 -2.58 -3.26
N ASP A 244 -6.89 -1.52 -3.10
CA ASP A 244 -8.28 -1.63 -2.64
C ASP A 244 -9.18 -2.31 -3.69
N GLY A 245 -10.15 -3.12 -3.25
CA GLY A 245 -11.14 -3.77 -4.14
C GLY A 245 -12.21 -4.61 -3.43
N PRO A 246 -13.32 -4.96 -4.12
CA PRO A 246 -14.47 -5.70 -3.57
C PRO A 246 -14.15 -7.17 -3.24
N LEU A 247 -13.13 -7.73 -3.89
CA LEU A 247 -12.32 -8.80 -3.31
C LEU A 247 -11.26 -8.06 -2.50
N GLY A 248 -11.37 -8.02 -1.17
CA GLY A 248 -10.40 -7.37 -0.28
C GLY A 248 -9.02 -8.04 -0.26
N GLY A 249 -8.57 -8.49 -1.43
CA GLY A 249 -7.77 -9.68 -1.61
C GLY A 249 -6.40 -9.42 -2.17
N SER A 250 -5.85 -10.51 -2.71
CA SER A 250 -4.49 -10.77 -3.12
C SER A 250 -3.74 -9.77 -4.01
N ARG A 251 -4.30 -8.61 -4.35
CA ARG A 251 -3.66 -7.65 -5.26
C ARG A 251 -2.79 -6.63 -4.52
N MET A 252 -1.59 -6.43 -5.04
CA MET A 252 -0.65 -5.43 -4.58
C MET A 252 -0.03 -4.71 -5.78
N ALA A 253 0.59 -3.56 -5.54
CA ALA A 253 1.47 -2.91 -6.48
C ALA A 253 2.85 -2.71 -5.86
N GLU A 254 3.89 -3.18 -6.52
CA GLU A 254 5.28 -2.91 -6.18
C GLU A 254 5.72 -1.64 -6.91
N VAL A 255 5.87 -0.55 -6.16
CA VAL A 255 6.22 0.78 -6.65
C VAL A 255 7.75 0.95 -6.61
N MET A 256 8.35 1.20 -7.77
CA MET A 256 9.77 1.52 -7.93
C MET A 256 10.05 3.02 -7.73
N LYS A 257 11.32 3.42 -7.74
CA LYS A 257 11.78 4.80 -7.47
C LYS A 257 11.14 5.85 -8.39
N CYS A 258 10.92 5.55 -9.66
CA CYS A 258 10.30 6.46 -10.63
C CYS A 258 8.76 6.49 -10.59
N ARG A 259 8.13 5.95 -9.54
CA ARG A 259 6.66 5.79 -9.38
C ARG A 259 6.00 4.85 -10.37
N LEU A 260 6.73 4.29 -11.32
CA LEU A 260 6.28 3.10 -12.05
C LEU A 260 6.00 1.99 -11.03
N CYS A 261 4.99 1.19 -11.28
CA CYS A 261 4.69 0.05 -10.44
C CYS A 261 4.32 -1.18 -11.26
N TRP A 262 4.76 -2.33 -10.76
CA TRP A 262 4.27 -3.63 -11.20
C TRP A 262 3.07 -4.01 -10.34
N ARG A 263 1.92 -4.27 -10.97
CA ARG A 263 0.73 -4.76 -10.29
C ARG A 263 0.76 -6.28 -10.32
N LEU A 264 0.49 -6.88 -9.16
CA LEU A 264 0.60 -8.32 -8.98
C LEU A 264 -0.52 -8.87 -8.11
N ARG A 265 -0.74 -10.18 -8.22
CA ARG A 265 -1.67 -10.94 -7.39
C ARG A 265 -0.97 -12.10 -6.71
N PHE A 266 -1.08 -12.17 -5.38
CA PHE A 266 -0.61 -13.27 -4.57
C PHE A 266 -1.55 -14.47 -4.64
N ARG A 267 -0.98 -15.66 -4.77
CA ARG A 267 -1.71 -16.91 -4.67
C ARG A 267 -0.84 -17.95 -4.01
N PHE A 268 -1.39 -18.64 -3.02
CA PHE A 268 -0.76 -19.82 -2.46
C PHE A 268 -1.47 -21.06 -3.00
N ASP A 269 -0.71 -21.99 -3.60
CA ASP A 269 -1.27 -23.24 -4.15
C ASP A 269 -1.13 -24.45 -3.19
N GLY A 270 -0.63 -24.21 -1.97
CA GLY A 270 -0.34 -25.25 -0.98
C GLY A 270 1.16 -25.57 -0.88
N THR A 271 1.94 -25.24 -1.91
CA THR A 271 3.39 -25.51 -1.95
C THR A 271 4.19 -24.27 -2.33
N HIS A 272 3.68 -23.48 -3.27
CA HIS A 272 4.32 -22.30 -3.81
C HIS A 272 3.46 -21.06 -3.53
N VAL A 273 4.12 -19.98 -3.13
CA VAL A 273 3.58 -18.62 -3.17
C VAL A 273 3.90 -18.06 -4.55
N ARG A 274 2.86 -17.76 -5.33
CA ARG A 274 2.96 -17.22 -6.69
C ARG A 274 2.51 -15.77 -6.72
N LEU A 275 3.32 -14.92 -7.33
CA LEU A 275 3.02 -13.51 -7.61
C LEU A 275 2.76 -13.40 -9.10
N LEU A 276 1.48 -13.33 -9.45
CA LEU A 276 1.01 -13.34 -10.84
C LEU A 276 0.93 -11.91 -11.38
N HIS A 277 1.35 -11.70 -12.62
CA HIS A 277 1.25 -10.41 -13.29
C HIS A 277 -0.21 -9.91 -13.39
N ASP A 278 -0.49 -8.70 -12.89
CA ASP A 278 -1.78 -7.99 -13.00
C ASP A 278 -1.62 -6.63 -13.73
N GLY A 279 -0.57 -6.49 -14.55
CA GLY A 279 -0.28 -5.30 -15.34
C GLY A 279 0.77 -4.37 -14.74
N TYR A 280 0.92 -3.20 -15.34
CA TYR A 280 1.73 -2.10 -14.82
C TYR A 280 0.85 -0.90 -14.48
N GLY A 281 1.41 0.04 -13.73
CA GLY A 281 0.75 1.31 -13.45
C GLY A 281 1.73 2.40 -13.05
N MET A 282 1.21 3.61 -12.86
CA MET A 282 1.94 4.74 -12.27
C MET A 282 1.29 5.10 -10.92
N HIS A 283 2.09 5.20 -9.87
CA HIS A 283 1.61 5.61 -8.56
C HIS A 283 1.63 7.14 -8.41
N LEU A 284 0.46 7.79 -8.51
CA LEU A 284 0.29 9.24 -8.43
C LEU A 284 -0.82 9.59 -7.42
N PHE A 285 -0.56 10.57 -6.55
CA PHE A 285 -1.51 11.07 -5.55
C PHE A 285 -2.15 9.98 -4.66
N GLY A 286 -1.37 8.95 -4.31
CA GLY A 286 -1.86 7.84 -3.48
C GLY A 286 -2.74 6.84 -4.20
N GLN A 287 -2.76 6.86 -5.55
CA GLN A 287 -3.44 5.87 -6.37
C GLN A 287 -2.53 5.28 -7.44
N VAL A 288 -2.86 4.06 -7.85
CA VAL A 288 -2.21 3.37 -8.96
C VAL A 288 -3.06 3.51 -10.21
N ILE A 289 -2.55 4.25 -11.19
CA ILE A 289 -3.17 4.43 -12.51
C ILE A 289 -2.65 3.33 -13.44
N PRO A 290 -3.50 2.44 -13.98
CA PRO A 290 -3.06 1.39 -14.90
C PRO A 290 -2.39 1.93 -16.17
N LEU A 291 -1.33 1.25 -16.62
CA LEU A 291 -0.61 1.58 -17.86
C LEU A 291 -0.60 0.37 -18.81
N PRO A 292 -0.93 0.55 -20.11
CA PRO A 292 -0.98 -0.52 -21.10
C PRO A 292 0.41 -0.83 -21.69
N ILE A 293 1.42 -1.02 -20.85
CA ILE A 293 2.82 -1.21 -21.26
C ILE A 293 3.33 -2.65 -21.09
N THR A 294 2.46 -3.59 -20.75
CA THR A 294 2.82 -5.01 -20.60
C THR A 294 3.40 -5.60 -21.89
N TRP A 295 2.91 -5.18 -23.06
CA TRP A 295 3.43 -5.66 -24.34
C TRP A 295 4.89 -5.22 -24.58
N LEU A 296 5.31 -4.10 -23.98
CA LEU A 296 6.64 -3.52 -24.12
C LEU A 296 7.60 -4.04 -23.03
N MET A 297 7.13 -4.14 -21.77
CA MET A 297 7.98 -4.56 -20.65
C MET A 297 8.01 -6.06 -20.42
N GLY A 298 7.03 -6.80 -20.96
CA GLY A 298 6.83 -8.21 -20.66
C GLY A 298 5.95 -8.45 -19.43
N ARG A 299 5.65 -9.72 -19.17
CA ARG A 299 4.93 -10.17 -17.98
C ARG A 299 5.93 -10.61 -16.93
N VAL A 300 5.73 -10.18 -15.70
CA VAL A 300 6.57 -10.56 -14.55
C VAL A 300 5.84 -11.62 -13.74
N GLU A 301 6.49 -12.74 -13.52
CA GLU A 301 6.00 -13.82 -12.67
C GLU A 301 7.05 -14.13 -11.62
N ALA A 302 6.62 -14.27 -10.36
CA ALA A 302 7.48 -14.73 -9.29
C ALA A 302 6.87 -15.93 -8.59
N GLU A 303 7.73 -16.84 -8.15
CA GLU A 303 7.36 -18.00 -7.35
C GLU A 303 8.34 -18.13 -6.19
N GLU A 304 7.82 -18.48 -5.02
CA GLU A 304 8.58 -18.71 -3.80
C GLU A 304 8.11 -20.02 -3.18
N TRP A 305 9.04 -20.85 -2.72
CA TRP A 305 8.73 -22.15 -2.11
C TRP A 305 9.73 -22.50 -1.02
N VAL A 306 9.29 -23.30 -0.06
CA VAL A 306 10.10 -23.71 1.08
C VAL A 306 11.04 -24.84 0.66
N THR A 307 12.30 -24.74 1.03
CA THR A 307 13.34 -25.75 0.75
C THR A 307 13.98 -26.33 2.01
N GLY A 308 13.66 -25.79 3.19
CA GLY A 308 14.04 -26.33 4.49
C GLY A 308 13.40 -25.53 5.63
N ASP A 309 13.70 -25.92 6.88
CA ASP A 309 13.01 -25.40 8.08
C ASP A 309 13.13 -23.89 8.29
N ASP A 310 14.19 -23.25 7.79
CA ASP A 310 14.42 -21.80 7.83
C ASP A 310 14.89 -21.27 6.46
N ARG A 311 14.54 -21.98 5.38
CA ARG A 311 15.01 -21.66 4.03
C ARG A 311 13.89 -21.69 3.02
N PHE A 312 13.91 -20.69 2.14
CA PHE A 312 13.04 -20.65 0.98
C PHE A 312 13.84 -20.25 -0.25
N ASP A 313 13.39 -20.76 -1.39
CA ASP A 313 13.88 -20.38 -2.70
C ASP A 313 12.87 -19.47 -3.37
N MET A 314 13.36 -18.60 -4.24
CA MET A 314 12.52 -17.78 -5.08
C MET A 314 13.05 -17.73 -6.51
N CYS A 315 12.15 -17.57 -7.46
CA CYS A 315 12.48 -17.34 -8.85
C CYS A 315 11.55 -16.26 -9.42
N VAL A 316 12.13 -15.29 -10.12
CA VAL A 316 11.40 -14.23 -10.82
C VAL A 316 11.81 -14.23 -12.27
N LYS A 317 10.81 -14.18 -13.15
CA LYS A 317 10.99 -14.22 -14.59
C LYS A 317 10.23 -13.08 -15.25
N ILE A 318 10.83 -12.51 -16.29
CA ILE A 318 10.17 -11.55 -17.17
C ILE A 318 10.07 -12.17 -18.57
N HIS A 319 8.84 -12.37 -19.03
CA HIS A 319 8.52 -12.91 -20.35
C HIS A 319 8.00 -11.80 -21.27
N HIS A 320 8.80 -11.43 -22.26
CA HIS A 320 8.42 -10.49 -23.30
C HIS A 320 7.63 -11.21 -24.42
N PRO A 321 6.55 -10.63 -24.95
CA PRO A 321 5.71 -11.29 -25.97
C PRO A 321 6.47 -11.72 -27.23
N LEU A 322 7.50 -10.96 -27.64
CA LEU A 322 8.26 -11.21 -28.86
C LEU A 322 9.61 -11.90 -28.63
N LEU A 323 10.21 -11.72 -27.45
CA LEU A 323 11.60 -12.14 -27.17
C LEU A 323 11.65 -13.34 -26.22
N GLY A 324 10.50 -13.83 -25.74
CA GLY A 324 10.45 -14.90 -24.75
C GLY A 324 10.98 -14.42 -23.39
N GLN A 325 11.68 -15.30 -22.67
CA GLN A 325 12.25 -14.97 -21.35
C GLN A 325 13.43 -14.00 -21.51
N ILE A 326 13.24 -12.75 -21.10
CA ILE A 326 14.25 -11.68 -21.24
C ILE A 326 15.04 -11.43 -19.96
N TYR A 327 14.54 -11.90 -18.82
CA TYR A 327 15.17 -11.70 -17.52
C TYR A 327 14.76 -12.82 -16.57
N GLU A 328 15.71 -13.31 -15.79
CA GLU A 328 15.46 -14.22 -14.69
C GLU A 328 16.38 -13.87 -13.53
N TYR A 329 15.85 -13.90 -12.31
CA TYR A 329 16.70 -14.14 -11.16
C TYR A 329 16.15 -15.29 -10.33
N ARG A 330 17.05 -16.06 -9.75
CA ARG A 330 16.73 -17.18 -8.86
C ARG A 330 17.67 -17.13 -7.67
N GLY A 331 17.15 -17.40 -6.48
CA GLY A 331 18.00 -17.46 -5.29
C GLY A 331 17.40 -18.24 -4.15
N SER A 332 18.26 -18.50 -3.18
CA SER A 332 17.92 -19.18 -1.92
C SER A 332 18.23 -18.25 -0.76
N PHE A 333 17.29 -18.15 0.17
CA PHE A 333 17.37 -17.25 1.31
C PHE A 333 17.17 -17.99 2.63
N SER A 334 17.84 -17.52 3.67
CA SER A 334 17.66 -17.99 5.03
C SER A 334 16.88 -16.96 5.85
N THR A 335 15.83 -17.42 6.55
CA THR A 335 15.06 -16.60 7.50
C THR A 335 15.66 -16.58 8.90
N ALA A 336 16.78 -17.28 9.12
CA ALA A 336 17.57 -17.15 10.35
C ALA A 336 18.17 -15.73 10.40
N SER A 337 17.44 -14.81 11.02
CA SER A 337 17.77 -13.39 11.07
C SER A 337 19.02 -13.13 11.90
N ILE A 338 19.90 -12.27 11.39
CA ILE A 338 20.86 -11.51 12.19
C ILE A 338 20.16 -10.21 12.61
N PRO A 339 20.21 -9.79 13.90
CA PRO A 339 19.71 -8.49 14.31
C PRO A 339 20.34 -7.35 13.50
N LEU A 340 19.59 -6.26 13.26
CA LEU A 340 20.03 -5.09 12.48
C LEU A 340 21.17 -4.29 13.15
N GLU A 341 21.54 -4.61 14.39
CA GLU A 341 22.43 -3.84 15.27
C GLU A 341 23.94 -3.95 14.96
N ALA A 342 24.35 -4.54 13.84
CA ALA A 342 25.78 -4.72 13.50
C ALA A 342 26.34 -3.68 12.51
N GLN A 343 25.72 -2.50 12.36
CA GLN A 343 26.21 -1.44 11.46
C GLN A 343 26.05 -0.04 12.06
N ASP A 344 26.63 0.18 13.23
CA ASP A 344 27.16 1.48 13.65
C ASP A 344 28.45 1.22 14.45
N ALA A 345 29.54 1.00 13.72
CA ALA A 345 30.91 1.04 14.23
C ALA A 345 31.83 1.63 13.16
#